data_AF-A0A917L038-F1
#
_entry.id   AF-A0A917L038-F1
#
_cell.length_a   1.000
_cell.length_b   1.000
_cell.length_c   1.000
_cell.angle_alpha   90.00
_cell.angle_beta   90.00
_cell.angle_gamma   90.00
#
_symmetry.space_group_name_H-M   'P 1'
#
loop_
_entity.id
_entity.type
_entity.pdbx_description
1 polymer ?
#
loop_
_entity_poly.entity_id
_entity_poly.type
_entity_poly.pdbx_seq_one_letter_code
_entity_poly.pdbx_strand_id
1 'polypeptide(L)'
;MIRQALSDWSSEADIGITVRHVDADQIELRRAEGFTIGMRTLGDGRGVEDSTFTLGRIVNNRIGLDIWCATATAWNTSIRYYGGHFAQATGVNAAQDRFGVRLGNEVGACFHHNRHAFDAPNFELRQAGSNIAIPFLNQTSGSAIIARNMRMEACSPLAARHTAGAQDCECDIA
;
A
#
# COMPACT_ATOMS: atom_id res chain seq x y z
N MET A 1 -0.70 -1.94 -15.41
CA MET A 1 -0.94 -3.37 -15.67
C MET A 1 -2.38 -3.73 -15.30
N ILE A 2 -3.05 -4.58 -16.09
CA ILE A 2 -4.39 -5.11 -15.80
C ILE A 2 -4.30 -6.62 -15.98
N ARG A 3 -4.73 -7.39 -14.99
CA ARG A 3 -4.78 -8.85 -15.06
C ARG A 3 -6.01 -9.30 -15.86
N GLN A 4 -5.87 -10.32 -16.71
CA GLN A 4 -6.98 -10.83 -17.50
C GLN A 4 -8.01 -11.61 -16.66
N ALA A 5 -7.54 -12.40 -15.69
CA ALA A 5 -8.37 -13.14 -14.76
C ALA A 5 -8.07 -12.68 -13.33
N LEU A 6 -9.09 -12.34 -12.54
CA LEU A 6 -8.93 -11.91 -11.16
C LEU A 6 -8.15 -12.94 -10.34
N SER A 7 -7.21 -12.46 -9.52
CA SER A 7 -6.51 -13.27 -8.53
C SER A 7 -7.43 -13.71 -7.39
N ASP A 8 -7.27 -14.95 -6.93
CA ASP A 8 -7.96 -15.46 -5.73
C ASP A 8 -7.37 -14.92 -4.42
N TRP A 9 -6.26 -14.18 -4.52
CA TRP A 9 -5.48 -13.60 -3.42
C TRP A 9 -4.79 -14.58 -2.49
N SER A 10 -4.69 -15.85 -2.87
CA SER A 10 -4.03 -16.89 -2.09
C SER A 10 -2.50 -16.74 -2.04
N SER A 11 -1.91 -16.05 -3.02
CA SER A 11 -0.45 -15.90 -3.15
C SER A 11 -0.02 -14.45 -3.28
N GLU A 12 0.84 -13.99 -2.37
CA GLU A 12 1.47 -12.66 -2.43
C GLU A 12 2.63 -12.58 -3.43
N ALA A 13 2.98 -13.69 -4.09
CA ALA A 13 3.88 -13.66 -5.25
C ALA A 13 3.19 -13.10 -6.50
N ASP A 14 1.85 -13.00 -6.50
CA ASP A 14 1.08 -12.38 -7.58
C ASP A 14 1.07 -10.85 -7.44
N ILE A 15 2.05 -10.22 -8.09
CA ILE A 15 2.29 -8.79 -8.06
C ILE A 15 2.13 -8.22 -9.47
N GLY A 16 1.33 -7.16 -9.61
CA GLY A 16 1.18 -6.46 -10.88
C GLY A 16 2.44 -5.70 -11.27
N ILE A 17 2.89 -4.77 -10.43
CA ILE A 17 4.07 -3.94 -10.73
C ILE A 17 5.03 -3.99 -9.56
N THR A 18 6.31 -4.20 -9.82
CA THR A 18 7.36 -4.04 -8.79
C THR A 18 8.33 -2.95 -9.22
N VAL A 19 8.52 -1.95 -8.35
CA VAL A 19 9.49 -0.86 -8.52
C VAL A 19 10.65 -1.10 -7.55
N ARG A 20 11.89 -1.02 -8.05
CA ARG A 20 13.13 -1.32 -7.32
C ARG A 20 14.20 -0.29 -7.68
N HIS A 21 15.06 0.03 -6.71
CA HIS A 21 16.30 0.80 -6.93
C HIS A 21 16.06 2.18 -7.55
N VAL A 22 15.04 2.88 -7.06
CA VAL A 22 14.71 4.25 -7.47
C VAL A 22 15.12 5.22 -6.37
N ASP A 23 15.71 6.33 -6.77
CA ASP A 23 16.28 7.34 -5.90
C ASP A 23 16.15 8.70 -6.59
N ALA A 24 15.52 9.66 -5.89
CA ALA A 24 15.22 10.99 -6.40
C ALA A 24 14.43 11.02 -7.73
N ASP A 25 13.52 10.06 -7.92
CA ASP A 25 12.77 9.86 -9.16
C ASP A 25 11.33 10.42 -9.13
N GLN A 26 10.75 10.57 -10.32
CA GLN A 26 9.32 10.87 -10.55
C GLN A 26 8.66 9.72 -11.29
N ILE A 27 7.66 9.09 -10.66
CA ILE A 27 7.04 7.86 -11.18
C ILE A 27 5.52 8.04 -11.27
N GLU A 28 4.95 7.69 -12.41
CA GLU A 28 3.50 7.70 -12.59
C GLU A 28 2.95 6.28 -12.73
N LEU A 29 2.05 5.90 -11.83
CA LEU A 29 1.25 4.70 -11.96
C LEU A 29 -0.09 5.04 -12.59
N ARG A 30 -0.36 4.60 -13.82
CA ARG A 30 -1.68 4.80 -14.45
C ARG A 30 -2.76 3.86 -13.90
N ARG A 31 -2.47 2.55 -13.88
CA ARG A 31 -3.42 1.52 -13.41
C ARG A 31 -2.73 0.22 -12.96
N ALA A 32 -3.18 -0.37 -11.86
CA ALA A 32 -2.85 -1.72 -11.41
C ALA A 32 -4.13 -2.43 -10.96
N GLU A 33 -4.49 -3.55 -11.60
CA GLU A 33 -5.80 -4.17 -11.34
C GLU A 33 -5.85 -5.69 -11.40
N GLY A 34 -6.51 -6.26 -10.40
CA GLY A 34 -6.90 -7.67 -10.33
C GLY A 34 -5.85 -8.63 -9.74
N PHE A 35 -4.77 -8.10 -9.16
CA PHE A 35 -3.66 -8.88 -8.59
C PHE A 35 -3.87 -9.15 -7.10
N THR A 36 -3.08 -10.02 -6.48
CA THR A 36 -2.98 -10.00 -5.01
C THR A 36 -2.38 -8.68 -4.54
N ILE A 37 -1.26 -8.26 -5.14
CA ILE A 37 -0.63 -6.96 -4.88
C ILE A 37 -0.64 -6.14 -6.17
N GLY A 38 -1.26 -4.96 -6.14
CA GLY A 38 -1.33 -4.08 -7.32
C GLY A 38 0.04 -3.55 -7.72
N MET A 39 0.71 -2.88 -6.78
CA MET A 39 2.07 -2.39 -6.93
C MET A 39 2.88 -2.67 -5.66
N ARG A 40 4.16 -3.03 -5.81
CA ARG A 40 5.13 -3.11 -4.71
C ARG A 40 6.31 -2.16 -4.96
N THR A 41 6.65 -1.33 -3.98
CA THR A 41 8.00 -0.74 -3.91
C THR A 41 8.85 -1.69 -3.09
N LEU A 42 10.01 -2.09 -3.62
CA LEU A 42 10.84 -3.12 -3.02
C LEU A 42 12.26 -2.61 -2.78
N GLY A 43 12.64 -2.54 -1.51
CA GLY A 43 14.04 -2.53 -1.10
C GLY A 43 14.59 -3.95 -1.01
N ASP A 44 15.72 -4.22 -1.68
CA ASP A 44 16.41 -5.52 -1.69
C ASP A 44 17.92 -5.31 -1.88
N GLY A 45 18.68 -5.30 -0.77
CA GLY A 45 20.10 -4.93 -0.75
C GLY A 45 20.41 -3.46 -1.11
N ARG A 46 19.42 -2.75 -1.66
CA ARG A 46 19.33 -1.32 -1.97
C ARG A 46 17.90 -0.86 -1.67
N GLY A 47 17.62 0.43 -1.83
CA GLY A 47 16.32 0.96 -1.48
C GLY A 47 15.47 1.55 -2.60
N VAL A 48 14.36 2.11 -2.14
CA VAL A 48 13.43 2.99 -2.88
C VAL A 48 13.31 4.24 -2.00
N GLU A 49 13.84 5.37 -2.46
CA GLU A 49 13.89 6.56 -1.62
C GLU A 49 13.76 7.87 -2.36
N ASP A 50 13.48 8.94 -1.60
CA ASP A 50 13.47 10.34 -2.02
C ASP A 50 12.68 10.66 -3.29
N SER A 51 11.74 9.77 -3.63
CA SER A 51 11.02 9.78 -4.89
C SER A 51 9.59 10.28 -4.71
N THR A 52 8.97 10.61 -5.84
CA THR A 52 7.57 11.02 -5.90
C THR A 52 6.80 10.10 -6.83
N PHE A 53 5.62 9.67 -6.37
CA PHE A 53 4.71 8.81 -7.09
C PHE A 53 3.38 9.54 -7.32
N THR A 54 2.95 9.65 -8.56
CA THR A 54 1.56 10.00 -8.89
C THR A 54 0.77 8.72 -9.11
N LEU A 55 -0.23 8.48 -8.27
CA LEU A 55 -0.99 7.23 -8.25
C LEU A 55 -2.34 7.40 -8.96
N GLY A 56 -2.58 6.57 -9.97
CA GLY A 56 -3.83 6.46 -10.70
C GLY A 56 -4.77 5.41 -10.09
N ARG A 57 -5.29 4.50 -10.92
CA ARG A 57 -6.30 3.52 -10.50
C ARG A 57 -5.67 2.23 -9.95
N ILE A 58 -5.97 1.88 -8.71
CA ILE A 58 -5.47 0.67 -8.06
C ILE A 58 -6.68 -0.14 -7.60
N VAL A 59 -7.13 -1.09 -8.44
CA VAL A 59 -8.49 -1.64 -8.34
C VAL A 59 -8.47 -3.15 -8.20
N ASN A 60 -9.38 -3.72 -7.42
CA ASN A 60 -9.56 -5.17 -7.29
C ASN A 60 -8.29 -5.94 -6.85
N ASN A 61 -7.41 -5.28 -6.07
CA ASN A 61 -6.24 -5.92 -5.49
C ASN A 61 -6.43 -6.17 -3.99
N ARG A 62 -5.92 -7.28 -3.44
CA ARG A 62 -5.94 -7.49 -1.98
C ARG A 62 -5.21 -6.37 -1.27
N ILE A 63 -4.04 -6.04 -1.79
CA ILE A 63 -3.18 -4.95 -1.35
C ILE A 63 -2.97 -4.04 -2.55
N GLY A 64 -3.36 -2.77 -2.43
CA GLY A 64 -3.19 -1.83 -3.52
C GLY A 64 -1.72 -1.47 -3.76
N LEU A 65 -1.08 -0.88 -2.75
CA LEU A 65 0.33 -0.55 -2.72
C LEU A 65 1.00 -1.29 -1.55
N ASP A 66 2.06 -2.01 -1.84
CA ASP A 66 2.86 -2.73 -0.86
C ASP A 66 4.25 -2.11 -0.77
N ILE A 67 4.59 -1.56 0.40
CA ILE A 67 5.88 -0.95 0.68
C ILE A 67 6.69 -1.99 1.44
N TRP A 68 7.69 -2.57 0.77
CA TRP A 68 8.35 -3.79 1.24
C TRP A 68 9.88 -3.67 1.29
N CYS A 69 10.48 -4.29 2.30
CA CYS A 69 11.92 -4.56 2.36
C CYS A 69 12.18 -6.07 2.46
N ALA A 70 13.02 -6.60 1.56
CA ALA A 70 13.38 -8.02 1.51
C ALA A 70 14.64 -8.37 2.31
N THR A 71 15.51 -7.40 2.60
CA THR A 71 16.77 -7.64 3.32
C THR A 71 16.98 -6.66 4.46
N ALA A 72 17.84 -7.04 5.40
CA ALA A 72 18.20 -6.19 6.55
C ALA A 72 18.93 -4.90 6.14
N THR A 73 19.62 -4.94 5.00
CA THR A 73 20.41 -3.81 4.47
C THR A 73 19.64 -2.92 3.51
N ALA A 74 18.39 -3.27 3.17
CA ALA A 74 17.54 -2.48 2.30
C ALA A 74 16.87 -1.30 3.05
N TRP A 75 16.30 -0.37 2.30
CA TRP A 75 15.49 0.73 2.83
C TRP A 75 14.34 1.06 1.88
N ASN A 76 13.26 1.62 2.42
CA ASN A 76 12.12 2.09 1.64
C ASN A 76 11.51 3.23 2.44
N THR A 77 11.81 4.47 2.03
CA THR A 77 11.71 5.64 2.92
C THR A 77 11.59 6.94 2.12
N SER A 78 11.08 8.01 2.73
CA SER A 78 11.10 9.37 2.16
C SER A 78 10.36 9.50 0.82
N ILE A 79 9.21 8.82 0.69
CA ILE A 79 8.43 8.81 -0.56
C ILE A 79 7.18 9.69 -0.43
N ARG A 80 6.91 10.46 -1.48
CA ARG A 80 5.68 11.26 -1.62
C ARG A 80 4.73 10.59 -2.60
N TYR A 81 3.48 10.41 -2.21
CA TYR A 81 2.43 9.83 -3.02
C TYR A 81 1.31 10.84 -3.23
N TYR A 82 0.95 11.11 -4.48
CA TYR A 82 -0.13 12.01 -4.84
C TYR A 82 -1.30 11.25 -5.45
N GLY A 83 -2.49 11.45 -4.89
CA GLY A 83 -3.72 10.82 -5.31
C GLY A 83 -3.74 9.32 -5.04
N GLY A 84 -4.27 8.57 -6.00
CA GLY A 84 -4.52 7.14 -5.90
C GLY A 84 -5.99 6.87 -5.65
N HIS A 85 -6.58 6.04 -6.51
CA HIS A 85 -7.93 5.53 -6.33
C HIS A 85 -7.85 4.04 -6.05
N PHE A 86 -7.86 3.69 -4.77
CA PHE A 86 -7.78 2.33 -4.23
C PHE A 86 -9.20 1.79 -4.06
N ALA A 87 -9.65 0.95 -4.99
CA ALA A 87 -11.06 0.58 -5.05
C ALA A 87 -11.29 -0.92 -5.20
N GLN A 88 -12.45 -1.36 -4.73
CA GLN A 88 -12.92 -2.73 -4.88
C GLN A 88 -14.31 -2.74 -5.52
N ALA A 89 -14.50 -3.65 -6.47
CA ALA A 89 -15.82 -3.97 -6.97
C ALA A 89 -16.57 -4.86 -5.98
N THR A 90 -17.89 -4.71 -5.94
CA THR A 90 -18.78 -5.54 -5.12
C THR A 90 -18.58 -7.03 -5.43
N GLY A 91 -18.51 -7.86 -4.38
CA GLY A 91 -18.39 -9.32 -4.51
C GLY A 91 -16.96 -9.84 -4.70
N VAL A 92 -16.00 -8.99 -5.07
CA VAL A 92 -14.58 -9.39 -5.21
C VAL A 92 -14.05 -9.88 -3.87
N ASN A 93 -13.78 -11.19 -3.81
CA ASN A 93 -13.22 -11.91 -2.67
C ASN A 93 -13.82 -11.44 -1.33
N ALA A 94 -15.15 -11.26 -1.28
CA ALA A 94 -15.85 -10.43 -0.30
C ALA A 94 -15.52 -10.73 1.17
N ALA A 95 -15.26 -11.99 1.51
CA ALA A 95 -14.94 -12.42 2.87
C ALA A 95 -13.48 -12.15 3.28
N GLN A 96 -12.61 -11.76 2.35
CA GLN A 96 -11.16 -11.59 2.60
C GLN A 96 -10.81 -10.15 3.02
N ASP A 97 -9.86 -10.05 3.94
CA ASP A 97 -9.23 -8.80 4.35
C ASP A 97 -8.47 -8.15 3.19
N ARG A 98 -8.45 -6.82 3.18
CA ARG A 98 -7.93 -6.00 2.08
C ARG A 98 -7.42 -4.67 2.58
N PHE A 99 -6.38 -4.18 1.93
CA PHE A 99 -5.61 -3.03 2.37
C PHE A 99 -5.34 -2.11 1.20
N GLY A 100 -5.56 -0.81 1.38
CA GLY A 100 -5.17 0.18 0.39
C GLY A 100 -3.65 0.19 0.23
N VAL A 101 -2.96 0.39 1.33
CA VAL A 101 -1.50 0.41 1.48
C VAL A 101 -1.09 -0.54 2.60
N ARG A 102 -0.06 -1.32 2.37
CA ARG A 102 0.63 -2.10 3.40
C ARG A 102 2.08 -1.67 3.50
N LEU A 103 2.58 -1.55 4.72
CA LEU A 103 4.00 -1.44 5.03
C LEU A 103 4.42 -2.73 5.74
N GLY A 104 5.46 -3.39 5.24
CA GLY A 104 5.92 -4.66 5.76
C GLY A 104 7.32 -5.03 5.28
N ASN A 105 7.79 -6.17 5.76
CA ASN A 105 9.15 -6.63 5.51
C ASN A 105 9.24 -8.16 5.62
N GLU A 106 10.23 -8.75 4.97
CA GLU A 106 10.60 -10.14 5.23
C GLU A 106 11.09 -10.30 6.67
N VAL A 107 11.01 -11.52 7.20
CA VAL A 107 11.52 -11.82 8.54
C VAL A 107 13.02 -11.49 8.62
N GLY A 108 13.39 -10.62 9.56
CA GLY A 108 14.77 -10.15 9.73
C GLY A 108 15.20 -9.04 8.76
N ALA A 109 14.33 -8.60 7.86
CA ALA A 109 14.62 -7.46 6.99
C ALA A 109 14.40 -6.11 7.70
N CYS A 110 14.80 -5.03 7.02
CA CYS A 110 14.58 -3.68 7.53
C CYS A 110 13.09 -3.43 7.77
N PHE A 111 12.76 -2.99 8.99
CA PHE A 111 11.38 -2.70 9.42
C PHE A 111 11.21 -1.21 9.79
N HIS A 112 12.13 -0.35 9.35
CA HIS A 112 12.11 1.09 9.59
C HIS A 112 11.71 1.82 8.30
N HIS A 113 10.42 1.79 7.97
CA HIS A 113 9.86 2.48 6.83
C HIS A 113 9.45 3.89 7.25
N ASN A 114 10.28 4.89 6.91
CA ASN A 114 10.10 6.23 7.45
C ASN A 114 9.63 7.22 6.38
N ARG A 115 8.89 8.25 6.81
CA ARG A 115 8.60 9.44 6.00
C ARG A 115 7.88 9.12 4.67
N HIS A 116 6.80 8.36 4.75
CA HIS A 116 5.88 8.19 3.62
C HIS A 116 4.74 9.18 3.74
N ALA A 117 4.61 10.09 2.78
CA ALA A 117 3.57 11.12 2.77
C ALA A 117 2.58 10.88 1.63
N PHE A 118 1.31 10.73 1.95
CA PHE A 118 0.20 10.55 1.01
C PHE A 118 -0.66 11.82 1.00
N ASP A 119 -0.90 12.36 -0.18
CA ASP A 119 -1.74 13.55 -0.39
C ASP A 119 -2.96 13.20 -1.25
N ALA A 120 -4.15 13.41 -0.69
CA ALA A 120 -5.45 13.15 -1.28
C ALA A 120 -5.67 11.71 -1.81
N PRO A 121 -5.27 10.64 -1.09
CA PRO A 121 -5.59 9.28 -1.51
C PRO A 121 -7.09 8.98 -1.29
N ASN A 122 -7.67 8.18 -2.19
CA ASN A 122 -9.07 7.80 -2.15
C ASN A 122 -9.23 6.28 -2.00
N PHE A 123 -9.90 5.86 -0.92
CA PHE A 123 -10.11 4.47 -0.56
C PHE A 123 -11.60 4.08 -0.62
N GLU A 124 -11.94 3.17 -1.54
CA GLU A 124 -13.26 2.56 -1.74
C GLU A 124 -13.16 1.03 -1.56
N LEU A 125 -12.86 0.57 -0.34
CA LEU A 125 -12.38 -0.80 -0.15
C LEU A 125 -13.48 -1.86 -0.03
N ARG A 126 -14.75 -1.47 0.13
CA ARG A 126 -15.91 -2.39 0.23
C ARG A 126 -15.77 -3.41 1.36
N GLN A 127 -15.84 -2.93 2.59
CA GLN A 127 -16.07 -3.78 3.75
C GLN A 127 -17.38 -4.56 3.56
N ALA A 128 -17.33 -5.86 3.81
CA ALA A 128 -18.48 -6.76 3.77
C ALA A 128 -18.34 -7.80 4.89
N GLY A 129 -19.40 -7.96 5.70
CA GLY A 129 -19.37 -8.87 6.84
C GLY A 129 -18.27 -8.49 7.83
N SER A 130 -17.44 -9.47 8.21
CA SER A 130 -16.40 -9.31 9.23
C SER A 130 -15.01 -8.98 8.66
N ASN A 131 -14.87 -8.78 7.36
CA ASN A 131 -13.55 -8.53 6.80
C ASN A 131 -13.01 -7.15 7.23
N ILE A 132 -11.69 -7.05 7.27
CA ILE A 132 -10.97 -5.81 7.50
C ILE A 132 -10.67 -5.18 6.14
N ALA A 133 -11.22 -3.99 5.90
CA ALA A 133 -11.05 -3.25 4.65
C ALA A 133 -10.57 -1.83 4.97
N ILE A 134 -9.26 -1.67 5.15
CA ILE A 134 -8.67 -0.46 5.75
C ILE A 134 -7.65 0.20 4.82
N PRO A 135 -7.56 1.53 4.82
CA PRO A 135 -6.55 2.27 4.06
C PRO A 135 -5.12 1.81 4.35
N PHE A 136 -4.71 1.73 5.61
CA PHE A 136 -3.31 1.45 5.98
C PHE A 136 -3.18 0.24 6.91
N LEU A 137 -2.36 -0.74 6.51
CA LEU A 137 -1.83 -1.77 7.39
C LEU A 137 -0.33 -1.52 7.59
N ASN A 138 0.09 -1.15 8.80
CA ASN A 138 1.51 -0.94 9.12
C ASN A 138 2.01 -2.07 10.02
N GLN A 139 2.87 -2.93 9.48
CA GLN A 139 3.45 -4.06 10.20
C GLN A 139 4.88 -3.79 10.69
N THR A 140 5.32 -2.54 10.59
CA THR A 140 6.70 -2.10 10.75
C THR A 140 6.81 -1.14 11.93
N SER A 141 8.02 -0.85 12.39
CA SER A 141 8.27 0.15 13.45
C SER A 141 8.82 1.45 12.87
N GLY A 142 8.46 1.74 11.62
CA GLY A 142 8.79 3.01 10.99
C GLY A 142 8.00 4.19 11.55
N SER A 143 8.41 5.40 11.20
CA SER A 143 7.81 6.65 11.66
C SER A 143 7.34 7.55 10.51
N ALA A 144 6.49 8.52 10.83
CA ALA A 144 6.05 9.56 9.88
C ALA A 144 5.35 8.99 8.63
N ILE A 145 4.41 8.08 8.83
CA ILE A 145 3.44 7.68 7.79
C ILE A 145 2.26 8.63 7.87
N ILE A 146 2.21 9.58 6.95
CA ILE A 146 1.28 10.71 6.98
C ILE A 146 0.34 10.64 5.79
N ALA A 147 -0.96 10.62 6.02
CA ALA A 147 -1.98 10.76 4.99
C ALA A 147 -2.81 12.03 5.25
N ARG A 148 -2.95 12.87 4.22
CA ARG A 148 -3.70 14.14 4.28
C ARG A 148 -4.82 14.15 3.26
N ASN A 149 -5.93 14.83 3.58
CA ASN A 149 -7.10 14.96 2.71
C ASN A 149 -7.61 13.60 2.21
N MET A 150 -7.51 12.54 3.03
CA MET A 150 -7.86 11.20 2.57
C MET A 150 -9.38 11.03 2.52
N ARG A 151 -9.86 10.33 1.50
CA ARG A 151 -11.26 9.91 1.41
C ARG A 151 -11.39 8.45 1.77
N MET A 152 -12.41 8.13 2.57
CA MET A 152 -12.82 6.76 2.89
C MET A 152 -14.29 6.57 2.53
N GLU A 153 -14.58 5.59 1.68
CA GLU A 153 -15.94 5.13 1.41
C GLU A 153 -15.99 3.61 1.51
N ALA A 154 -17.01 3.09 2.23
CA ALA A 154 -17.21 1.66 2.44
C ALA A 154 -15.94 0.95 2.96
N CYS A 155 -15.11 1.64 3.74
CA CYS A 155 -14.03 1.03 4.51
C CYS A 155 -14.55 0.51 5.85
N SER A 156 -13.74 -0.30 6.53
CA SER A 156 -13.92 -0.51 7.97
C SER A 156 -13.85 0.81 8.73
N PRO A 157 -14.43 0.90 9.95
CA PRO A 157 -14.48 2.13 10.75
C PRO A 157 -13.12 2.49 11.38
N LEU A 158 -12.02 2.20 10.70
CA LEU A 158 -10.65 2.52 11.09
C LEU A 158 -9.80 2.79 9.84
N ALA A 159 -9.01 3.87 9.87
CA ALA A 159 -8.14 4.25 8.76
C ALA A 159 -6.85 3.42 8.71
N ALA A 160 -6.32 3.07 9.89
CA ALA A 160 -5.04 2.39 10.01
C ALA A 160 -5.06 1.32 11.10
N ARG A 161 -4.29 0.25 10.89
CA ARG A 161 -3.96 -0.74 11.92
C ARG A 161 -2.45 -0.89 11.99
N HIS A 162 -1.88 -0.74 13.19
CA HIS A 162 -0.47 -0.97 13.45
C HIS A 162 -0.29 -2.28 14.22
N THR A 163 0.64 -3.12 13.79
CA THR A 163 0.97 -4.39 14.47
C THR A 163 2.39 -4.44 15.02
N ALA A 164 3.12 -3.33 14.90
CA ALA A 164 4.46 -3.13 15.44
C ALA A 164 4.58 -1.70 16.01
N GLY A 165 5.79 -1.28 16.37
CA GLY A 165 6.04 -0.03 17.11
C GLY A 165 6.05 1.22 16.24
N ALA A 166 5.10 1.38 15.31
CA ALA A 166 5.03 2.55 14.43
C ALA A 166 4.78 3.84 15.22
N GLN A 167 5.48 4.91 14.86
CA GLN A 167 5.44 6.21 15.57
C GLN A 167 5.08 7.36 14.62
N ASP A 168 4.61 8.48 15.17
CA ASP A 168 4.37 9.73 14.42
C ASP A 168 3.51 9.55 13.15
N CYS A 169 2.56 8.62 13.17
CA CYS A 169 1.65 8.37 12.05
C CYS A 169 0.41 9.25 12.18
N GLU A 170 -0.06 9.79 11.06
CA GLU A 170 -1.21 10.68 11.01
C GLU A 170 -2.09 10.29 9.82
N CYS A 171 -3.40 10.28 10.02
CA CYS A 171 -4.39 10.04 8.98
C CYS A 171 -5.49 11.11 9.13
N ASP A 172 -5.45 12.11 8.27
CA ASP A 172 -6.43 13.18 8.22
C ASP A 172 -7.48 12.90 7.12
N ILE A 173 -8.73 12.68 7.55
CA ILE A 173 -9.88 12.25 6.74
C ILE A 173 -10.75 13.47 6.42
N ALA A 174 -11.01 13.70 5.13
CA ALA A 174 -11.82 14.81 4.63
C ALA A 174 -13.33 14.50 4.54
#